data_AF-A0A0N1IP81-F1
#
_entry.id   AF-A0A0N1IP81-F1
#
_cell.length_a   1.000
_cell.length_b   1.000
_cell.length_c   1.000
_cell.angle_alpha   90.00
_cell.angle_beta   90.00
_cell.angle_gamma   90.00
#
_symmetry.space_group_name_H-M   'P 1'
#
loop_
_entity.id
_entity.type
_entity.pdbx_description
1 polymer ?
#
loop_
_entity_poly.entity_id
_entity_poly.type
_entity_poly.pdbx_seq_one_letter_code
_entity_poly.pdbx_strand_id
1 'polypeptide(L)'
;MPEAVEQKTIDPEAELSNVQKTFEKLAPLCTVEKRAAGEPQLAPQEKQLDILAKELRETLLCINLAKKGMHALRDAQTKSGTRRGIVEYEAQETRLREERAQLAELDCLNYLAQKQIVELLKKVPTESEELAIIENANNRLRRMENRLDLATKRFCVVNTNNKTVREEIHRLLVERNDFNVQWNRTIGKLVRGKEYLMDILEIASAAFADRDECCRKLEALKWKGLFQLNRDISEMQAFEGELNHLAKLEEFLRVKGSRRICEADEKEEIKRQEEVHRCEQEIARHDALLEEIFEYAGSDRVSTIINHFNTAEIQNFSTFVLLCEVLQESIIMRRDLEATRQRIMDQRDINEGRLEREGRRLTELRSTLEEQRLRTQRLLELNNNAEAVILKVLKGIDDLVRLARCDCTPLLSLLGNHKEVTKWNVSKFLKILEAEVKSLIEVAYGAVKPPAPTPKGRKAPPAAVKLVADPYVEQLRPNRIEQLVPYQPCAYCVEDYIMNLVFETPAVPADDDYVQGIFHLEDINTKFGIYTLTIPTKRHPYRGTKKD
;
A
#
# COMPACT_ATOMS: atom_id res chain seq x y z
N MET A 1 108.91 -12.78 -3.44
CA MET A 1 110.13 -12.75 -2.61
C MET A 1 110.61 -14.19 -2.48
N PRO A 2 111.69 -14.55 -3.19
CA PRO A 2 112.32 -15.86 -3.11
C PRO A 2 113.29 -15.90 -1.93
N GLU A 3 113.59 -17.07 -1.39
CA GLU A 3 114.90 -17.30 -0.78
C GLU A 3 115.31 -18.75 -1.06
N ALA A 4 116.25 -18.86 -1.99
CA ALA A 4 117.03 -20.05 -2.25
C ALA A 4 118.04 -20.23 -1.11
N VAL A 5 118.23 -21.46 -0.66
CA VAL A 5 119.38 -21.85 0.17
C VAL A 5 120.09 -23.01 -0.51
N GLU A 6 121.22 -22.63 -1.10
CA GLU A 6 122.51 -23.32 -1.18
C GLU A 6 122.56 -24.78 -1.65
N GLN A 7 122.94 -24.93 -2.92
CA GLN A 7 123.86 -25.97 -3.34
C GLN A 7 125.23 -25.73 -2.65
N LYS A 8 125.74 -26.73 -1.92
CA LYS A 8 127.18 -26.86 -1.70
C LYS A 8 127.77 -27.77 -2.76
N THR A 9 128.28 -27.13 -3.80
CA THR A 9 129.33 -27.60 -4.69
C THR A 9 130.58 -27.93 -3.88
N ILE A 10 131.13 -29.14 -4.08
CA ILE A 10 132.47 -29.51 -3.63
C ILE A 10 133.30 -29.75 -4.89
N ASP A 11 134.44 -29.06 -4.95
CA ASP A 11 135.35 -28.98 -6.11
C ASP A 11 136.09 -30.30 -6.39
N PRO A 12 136.22 -30.71 -7.67
CA PRO A 12 136.80 -31.99 -8.08
C PRO A 12 138.33 -32.09 -7.89
N GLU A 13 139.05 -30.98 -7.74
CA GLU A 13 140.53 -31.01 -7.63
C GLU A 13 141.02 -31.32 -6.20
N ALA A 14 140.23 -30.98 -5.17
CA ALA A 14 140.60 -31.24 -3.77
C ALA A 14 140.50 -32.74 -3.41
N GLU A 15 139.50 -33.44 -3.96
CA GLU A 15 139.39 -34.91 -3.88
C GLU A 15 140.55 -35.60 -4.61
N LEU A 16 140.95 -35.10 -5.80
CA LEU A 16 142.09 -35.63 -6.57
C LEU A 16 143.42 -35.56 -5.80
N SER A 17 143.65 -34.52 -5.00
CA SER A 17 144.83 -34.42 -4.11
C SER A 17 144.79 -35.39 -2.93
N ASN A 18 143.60 -35.62 -2.35
CA ASN A 18 143.42 -36.62 -1.29
C ASN A 18 143.59 -38.06 -1.81
N VAL A 19 143.16 -38.33 -3.05
CA VAL A 19 143.35 -39.62 -3.72
C VAL A 19 144.81 -39.85 -4.11
N GLN A 20 145.57 -38.82 -4.52
CA GLN A 20 147.02 -38.95 -4.74
C GLN A 20 147.81 -39.23 -3.45
N LYS A 21 147.49 -38.54 -2.33
CA LYS A 21 148.17 -38.75 -1.03
C LYS A 21 147.91 -40.11 -0.39
N THR A 22 146.79 -40.75 -0.73
CA THR A 22 146.44 -42.07 -0.22
C THR A 22 147.11 -43.18 -1.02
N PHE A 23 147.41 -42.98 -2.31
CA PHE A 23 148.08 -43.99 -3.11
C PHE A 23 149.61 -43.99 -2.97
N GLU A 24 150.24 -42.85 -2.66
CA GLU A 24 151.65 -42.81 -2.23
C GLU A 24 151.88 -43.61 -0.93
N LYS A 25 150.86 -43.78 -0.08
CA LYS A 25 150.96 -44.64 1.12
C LYS A 25 150.90 -46.14 0.81
N LEU A 26 150.53 -46.53 -0.42
CA LEU A 26 150.38 -47.93 -0.81
C LEU A 26 151.49 -48.45 -1.73
N ALA A 27 152.50 -47.62 -2.05
CA ALA A 27 153.75 -48.07 -2.66
C ALA A 27 154.90 -47.55 -1.80
N PRO A 28 155.77 -48.41 -1.21
CA PRO A 28 156.96 -48.82 -1.96
C PRO A 28 157.65 -50.16 -1.58
N LEU A 29 158.38 -50.70 -2.58
CA LEU A 29 159.80 -51.11 -2.55
C LEU A 29 160.30 -52.11 -1.48
N CYS A 30 160.78 -53.28 -1.94
CA CYS A 30 162.09 -53.86 -1.58
C CYS A 30 162.33 -55.14 -2.42
N THR A 31 163.06 -55.09 -3.55
CA THR A 31 164.55 -55.22 -3.68
C THR A 31 165.05 -56.58 -3.18
N VAL A 32 165.20 -57.57 -4.07
CA VAL A 32 166.40 -57.86 -4.91
C VAL A 32 167.60 -58.25 -4.05
N GLU A 33 167.72 -59.56 -3.81
CA GLU A 33 168.95 -60.38 -3.70
C GLU A 33 168.81 -61.53 -2.68
N LYS A 34 169.14 -62.76 -3.12
CA LYS A 34 169.32 -64.00 -2.35
C LYS A 34 168.05 -64.73 -1.90
N ARG A 35 167.66 -65.72 -2.68
CA ARG A 35 168.01 -67.13 -2.38
C ARG A 35 167.57 -68.07 -3.52
N ALA A 36 168.50 -68.38 -4.42
CA ALA A 36 168.73 -69.79 -4.71
C ALA A 36 169.30 -70.40 -3.41
N ALA A 37 168.70 -71.52 -3.00
CA ALA A 37 168.97 -72.30 -1.77
C ALA A 37 168.37 -71.75 -0.45
N GLY A 38 167.47 -72.54 0.15
CA GLY A 38 167.21 -72.58 1.60
C GLY A 38 166.49 -71.39 2.24
N GLU A 39 165.16 -71.40 2.20
CA GLU A 39 164.18 -70.92 3.22
C GLU A 39 164.18 -69.44 3.68
N PRO A 40 163.09 -68.88 4.25
CA PRO A 40 161.65 -69.15 4.04
C PRO A 40 160.84 -67.82 3.86
N GLN A 41 160.01 -67.64 2.83
CA GLN A 41 159.00 -66.52 2.86
C GLN A 41 157.84 -66.57 1.85
N LEU A 42 157.45 -67.74 1.32
CA LEU A 42 156.24 -67.89 0.49
C LEU A 42 154.96 -68.14 1.31
N ALA A 43 155.07 -68.58 2.56
CA ALA A 43 153.93 -68.89 3.43
C ALA A 43 153.05 -67.70 3.87
N PRO A 44 153.55 -66.44 4.03
CA PRO A 44 152.69 -65.33 4.45
C PRO A 44 151.78 -64.80 3.31
N GLN A 45 152.27 -64.82 2.06
CA GLN A 45 151.54 -64.24 0.92
C GLN A 45 150.41 -65.16 0.41
N GLU A 46 150.59 -66.48 0.45
CA GLU A 46 149.49 -67.43 0.20
C GLU A 46 148.36 -67.28 1.24
N LYS A 47 148.70 -67.06 2.51
CA LYS A 47 147.71 -66.78 3.56
C LYS A 47 146.91 -65.49 3.32
N GLN A 48 147.56 -64.42 2.83
CA GLN A 48 146.87 -63.15 2.54
C GLN A 48 145.92 -63.28 1.34
N LEU A 49 146.33 -64.00 0.28
CA LEU A 49 145.45 -64.30 -0.85
C LEU A 49 144.27 -65.19 -0.45
N ASP A 50 144.48 -66.13 0.48
CA ASP A 50 143.40 -66.95 1.02
C ASP A 50 142.40 -66.14 1.88
N ILE A 51 142.89 -65.13 2.62
CA ILE A 51 142.04 -64.20 3.38
C ILE A 51 141.22 -63.34 2.43
N LEU A 52 141.84 -62.72 1.42
CA LEU A 52 141.11 -61.90 0.43
C LEU A 52 140.13 -62.72 -0.41
N ALA A 53 140.47 -63.96 -0.76
CA ALA A 53 139.55 -64.87 -1.45
C ALA A 53 138.40 -65.35 -0.54
N LYS A 54 138.58 -65.35 0.78
CA LYS A 54 137.48 -65.57 1.74
C LYS A 54 136.62 -64.32 1.90
N GLU A 55 137.20 -63.13 2.04
CA GLU A 55 136.47 -61.87 2.14
C GLU A 55 135.65 -61.56 0.87
N LEU A 56 136.19 -61.84 -0.33
CA LEU A 56 135.44 -61.71 -1.58
C LEU A 56 134.27 -62.69 -1.63
N ARG A 57 134.46 -63.93 -1.16
CA ARG A 57 133.37 -64.91 -1.06
C ARG A 57 132.34 -64.49 -0.05
N GLU A 58 132.74 -63.94 1.10
CA GLU A 58 131.83 -63.43 2.12
C GLU A 58 131.04 -62.21 1.65
N THR A 59 131.66 -61.24 0.97
CA THR A 59 130.94 -60.06 0.45
C THR A 59 129.96 -60.43 -0.67
N LEU A 60 130.37 -61.30 -1.60
CA LEU A 60 129.45 -61.84 -2.61
C LEU A 60 128.33 -62.65 -1.98
N LEU A 61 128.59 -63.37 -0.88
CA LEU A 61 127.57 -64.05 -0.10
C LEU A 61 126.60 -63.04 0.55
N CYS A 62 127.10 -61.96 1.17
CA CYS A 62 126.27 -60.91 1.76
C CYS A 62 125.37 -60.21 0.73
N ILE A 63 125.90 -59.89 -0.46
CA ILE A 63 125.09 -59.30 -1.54
C ILE A 63 124.05 -60.30 -2.07
N ASN A 64 124.44 -61.57 -2.23
CA ASN A 64 123.49 -62.60 -2.63
C ASN A 64 122.42 -62.84 -1.55
N LEU A 65 122.76 -62.79 -0.26
CA LEU A 65 121.83 -62.89 0.86
C LEU A 65 120.91 -61.66 0.98
N ALA A 66 121.40 -60.46 0.63
CA ALA A 66 120.58 -59.25 0.57
C ALA A 66 119.63 -59.24 -0.63
N LYS A 67 120.03 -59.85 -1.77
CA LYS A 67 119.22 -59.94 -2.99
C LYS A 67 118.31 -61.18 -3.04
N LYS A 68 118.57 -62.21 -2.24
CA LYS A 68 117.83 -63.47 -2.25
C LYS A 68 117.08 -63.70 -0.94
N GLY A 69 115.99 -64.46 -1.02
CA GLY A 69 115.21 -64.85 0.14
C GLY A 69 114.42 -63.70 0.76
N MET A 70 114.51 -63.56 2.08
CA MET A 70 113.58 -62.78 2.91
C MET A 70 113.60 -61.26 2.64
N HIS A 71 114.74 -60.69 2.24
CA HIS A 71 114.86 -59.25 1.97
C HIS A 71 114.14 -58.83 0.68
N ALA A 72 114.28 -59.60 -0.40
CA ALA A 72 113.56 -59.36 -1.65
C ALA A 72 112.03 -59.54 -1.47
N LEU A 73 111.61 -60.51 -0.65
CA LEU A 73 110.20 -60.70 -0.29
C LEU A 73 109.66 -59.50 0.50
N ARG A 74 110.40 -59.01 1.49
CA ARG A 74 110.03 -57.83 2.30
C ARG A 74 109.94 -56.57 1.43
N ASP A 75 110.84 -56.35 0.48
CA ASP A 75 110.78 -55.21 -0.43
C ASP A 75 109.58 -55.30 -1.40
N ALA A 76 109.30 -56.50 -1.93
CA ALA A 76 108.11 -56.72 -2.76
C ALA A 76 106.81 -56.51 -1.98
N GLN A 77 106.77 -56.95 -0.72
CA GLN A 77 105.64 -56.75 0.18
C GLN A 77 105.47 -55.27 0.57
N THR A 78 106.57 -54.55 0.79
CA THR A 78 106.56 -53.10 1.06
C THR A 78 106.05 -52.35 -0.16
N LYS A 79 106.57 -52.63 -1.37
CA LYS A 79 106.09 -52.02 -2.62
C LYS A 79 104.62 -52.32 -2.90
N SER A 80 104.18 -53.55 -2.64
CA SER A 80 102.77 -53.94 -2.77
C SER A 80 101.89 -53.19 -1.76
N GLY A 81 102.35 -53.06 -0.51
CA GLY A 81 101.67 -52.29 0.53
C GLY A 81 101.57 -50.80 0.20
N THR A 82 102.65 -50.18 -0.28
CA THR A 82 102.64 -48.77 -0.69
C THR A 82 101.72 -48.55 -1.89
N ARG A 83 101.75 -49.44 -2.90
CA ARG A 83 100.80 -49.36 -4.02
C ARG A 83 99.35 -49.48 -3.57
N ARG A 84 99.06 -50.41 -2.65
CA ARG A 84 97.71 -50.57 -2.08
C ARG A 84 97.26 -49.31 -1.35
N GLY A 85 98.14 -48.72 -0.52
CA GLY A 85 97.85 -47.48 0.20
C GLY A 85 97.58 -46.29 -0.73
N ILE A 86 98.31 -46.17 -1.85
CA ILE A 86 98.05 -45.13 -2.86
C ILE A 86 96.69 -45.35 -3.52
N VAL A 87 96.36 -46.58 -3.93
CA VAL A 87 95.06 -46.89 -4.54
C VAL A 87 93.91 -46.63 -3.56
N GLU A 88 94.07 -46.99 -2.28
CA GLU A 88 93.09 -46.71 -1.23
C GLU A 88 92.93 -45.20 -0.99
N TYR A 89 94.02 -44.44 -1.00
CA TYR A 89 93.99 -42.98 -0.87
C TYR A 89 93.28 -42.34 -2.07
N GLU A 90 93.62 -42.73 -3.31
CA GLU A 90 92.97 -42.24 -4.52
C GLU A 90 91.47 -42.56 -4.52
N ALA A 91 91.07 -43.77 -4.07
CA ALA A 91 89.67 -44.17 -3.95
C ALA A 91 88.92 -43.39 -2.85
N GLN A 92 89.58 -43.05 -1.74
CA GLN A 92 88.99 -42.18 -0.71
C GLN A 92 88.89 -40.73 -1.19
N GLU A 93 89.87 -40.25 -1.95
CA GLU A 93 89.86 -38.91 -2.51
C GLU A 93 88.77 -38.76 -3.58
N THR A 94 88.54 -39.78 -4.42
CA THR A 94 87.40 -39.78 -5.35
C THR A 94 86.07 -39.72 -4.62
N ARG A 95 85.89 -40.53 -3.55
CA ARG A 95 84.68 -40.49 -2.72
C ARG A 95 84.49 -39.12 -2.08
N LEU A 96 85.55 -38.51 -1.54
CA LEU A 96 85.47 -37.17 -0.95
C LEU A 96 85.08 -36.11 -1.99
N ARG A 97 85.56 -36.23 -3.24
CA ARG A 97 85.15 -35.34 -4.33
C ARG A 97 83.68 -35.52 -4.67
N GLU A 98 83.19 -36.76 -4.75
CA GLU A 98 81.78 -37.08 -5.00
C GLU A 98 80.88 -36.54 -3.88
N GLU A 99 81.21 -36.78 -2.61
CA GLU A 99 80.46 -36.27 -1.46
C GLU A 99 80.45 -34.73 -1.42
N ARG A 100 81.56 -34.07 -1.76
CA ARG A 100 81.61 -32.60 -1.87
C ARG A 100 80.73 -32.09 -3.00
N ALA A 101 80.67 -32.79 -4.13
CA ALA A 101 79.77 -32.44 -5.23
C ALA A 101 78.30 -32.58 -4.82
N GLN A 102 77.95 -33.67 -4.13
CA GLN A 102 76.60 -33.88 -3.59
C GLN A 102 76.21 -32.82 -2.56
N LEU A 103 77.11 -32.42 -1.68
CA LEU A 103 76.87 -31.32 -0.74
C LEU A 103 76.60 -30.00 -1.48
N ALA A 104 77.38 -29.68 -2.51
CA ALA A 104 77.16 -28.47 -3.31
C ALA A 104 75.81 -28.49 -4.06
N GLU A 105 75.40 -29.66 -4.56
CA GLU A 105 74.08 -29.84 -5.18
C GLU A 105 72.95 -29.65 -4.15
N LEU A 106 73.08 -30.24 -2.96
CA LEU A 106 72.11 -30.07 -1.87
C LEU A 106 72.00 -28.61 -1.41
N ASP A 107 73.11 -27.90 -1.30
CA ASP A 107 73.11 -26.48 -0.96
C ASP A 107 72.40 -25.64 -2.03
N CYS A 108 72.60 -25.95 -3.31
CA CYS A 108 71.90 -25.30 -4.42
C CYS A 108 70.39 -25.58 -4.36
N LEU A 109 69.98 -26.82 -4.12
CA LEU A 109 68.58 -27.20 -3.97
C LEU A 109 67.93 -26.55 -2.74
N ASN A 110 68.65 -26.46 -1.63
CA ASN A 110 68.18 -25.81 -0.41
C ASN A 110 67.98 -24.30 -0.63
N TYR A 111 68.91 -23.66 -1.33
CA TYR A 111 68.77 -22.26 -1.74
C TYR A 111 67.56 -22.04 -2.65
N LEU A 112 67.36 -22.90 -3.66
CA LEU A 112 66.20 -22.87 -4.54
C LEU A 112 64.89 -23.05 -3.77
N ALA A 113 64.83 -24.01 -2.85
CA ALA A 113 63.66 -24.25 -2.01
C ALA A 113 63.37 -23.06 -1.09
N GLN A 114 64.39 -22.46 -0.46
CA GLN A 114 64.22 -21.25 0.35
C GLN A 114 63.70 -20.07 -0.47
N LYS A 115 64.23 -19.87 -1.68
CA LYS A 115 63.75 -18.84 -2.60
C LYS A 115 62.27 -19.07 -2.97
N GLN A 116 61.89 -20.31 -3.27
CA GLN A 116 60.50 -20.67 -3.56
C GLN A 116 59.59 -20.45 -2.35
N ILE A 117 60.02 -20.80 -1.14
CA ILE A 117 59.27 -20.53 0.10
C ILE A 117 59.03 -19.03 0.27
N VAL A 118 60.04 -18.19 0.06
CA VAL A 118 59.89 -16.73 0.13
C VAL A 118 58.93 -16.20 -0.94
N GLU A 119 58.99 -16.73 -2.16
CA GLU A 119 58.06 -16.36 -3.24
C GLU A 119 56.62 -16.80 -2.95
N LEU A 120 56.42 -17.96 -2.33
CA LEU A 120 55.11 -18.44 -1.90
C LEU A 120 54.56 -17.63 -0.72
N LEU A 121 55.39 -17.31 0.27
CA LEU A 121 55.01 -16.46 1.42
C LEU A 121 54.58 -15.05 1.00
N LYS A 122 55.10 -14.53 -0.12
CA LYS A 122 54.64 -13.25 -0.70
C LYS A 122 53.28 -13.35 -1.40
N LYS A 123 52.87 -14.55 -1.82
CA LYS A 123 51.60 -14.80 -2.52
C LYS A 123 50.49 -15.23 -1.57
N VAL A 124 50.85 -15.86 -0.45
CA VAL A 124 49.90 -16.22 0.61
C VAL A 124 49.56 -14.93 1.36
N PRO A 125 48.28 -14.50 1.34
CA PRO A 125 47.87 -13.35 2.10
C PRO A 125 48.15 -13.58 3.58
N THR A 126 48.55 -12.52 4.28
CA THR A 126 48.64 -12.60 5.74
C THR A 126 47.23 -12.72 6.34
N GLU A 127 47.10 -13.36 7.50
CA GLU A 127 45.81 -13.52 8.21
C GLU A 127 45.08 -12.17 8.36
N SER A 128 45.82 -11.07 8.56
CA SER A 128 45.26 -9.71 8.57
C SER A 128 44.67 -9.26 7.24
N GLU A 129 45.30 -9.62 6.11
CA GLU A 129 44.81 -9.30 4.77
C GLU A 129 43.55 -10.12 4.46
N GLU A 130 43.51 -11.39 4.85
CA GLU A 130 42.31 -12.24 4.70
C GLU A 130 41.13 -11.69 5.51
N LEU A 131 41.37 -11.31 6.78
CA LEU A 131 40.35 -10.67 7.61
C LEU A 131 39.86 -9.35 7.00
N ALA A 132 40.77 -8.53 6.45
CA ALA A 132 40.41 -7.29 5.77
C ALA A 132 39.59 -7.54 4.49
N ILE A 133 39.90 -8.59 3.72
CA ILE A 133 39.12 -8.99 2.52
C ILE A 133 37.72 -9.45 2.94
N ILE A 134 37.61 -10.27 3.98
CA ILE A 134 36.33 -10.75 4.53
C ILE A 134 35.49 -9.57 5.04
N GLU A 135 36.10 -8.65 5.77
CA GLU A 135 35.41 -7.46 6.28
C GLU A 135 34.97 -6.53 5.13
N ASN A 136 35.80 -6.34 4.11
CA ASN A 136 35.41 -5.58 2.91
C ASN A 136 34.28 -6.25 2.14
N ALA A 137 34.29 -7.57 2.00
CA ALA A 137 33.22 -8.34 1.38
C ALA A 137 31.91 -8.22 2.17
N ASN A 138 31.97 -8.36 3.49
CA ASN A 138 30.82 -8.18 4.39
C ASN A 138 30.27 -6.75 4.33
N ASN A 139 31.14 -5.74 4.30
CA ASN A 139 30.74 -4.35 4.15
C ASN A 139 30.08 -4.08 2.79
N ARG A 140 30.53 -4.76 1.73
CA ARG A 140 29.90 -4.69 0.40
C ARG A 140 28.54 -5.40 0.38
N LEU A 141 28.41 -6.57 1.01
CA LEU A 141 27.14 -7.28 1.18
C LEU A 141 26.13 -6.41 1.92
N ARG A 142 26.50 -5.86 3.08
CA ARG A 142 25.64 -4.94 3.85
C ARG A 142 25.16 -3.74 3.03
N ARG A 143 26.04 -3.14 2.22
CA ARG A 143 25.67 -2.04 1.31
C ARG A 143 24.67 -2.48 0.24
N MET A 144 24.84 -3.67 -0.32
CA MET A 144 23.92 -4.22 -1.32
C MET A 144 22.56 -4.59 -0.71
N GLU A 145 22.56 -5.19 0.47
CA GLU A 145 21.34 -5.48 1.25
C GLU A 145 20.57 -4.20 1.57
N ASN A 146 21.26 -3.15 2.06
CA ASN A 146 20.63 -1.86 2.34
C ASN A 146 20.05 -1.21 1.08
N ARG A 147 20.74 -1.33 -0.08
CA ARG A 147 20.21 -0.83 -1.36
C ARG A 147 18.98 -1.61 -1.81
N LEU A 148 18.98 -2.93 -1.60
CA LEU A 148 17.85 -3.80 -1.94
C LEU A 148 16.65 -3.49 -1.04
N ASP A 149 16.86 -3.35 0.27
CA ASP A 149 15.81 -2.98 1.22
C ASP A 149 15.21 -1.60 0.88
N LEU A 150 16.06 -0.61 0.57
CA LEU A 150 15.58 0.71 0.15
C LEU A 150 14.79 0.66 -1.16
N ALA A 151 15.22 -0.14 -2.14
CA ALA A 151 14.49 -0.33 -3.39
C ALA A 151 13.14 -1.02 -3.15
N THR A 152 13.10 -2.05 -2.31
CA THR A 152 11.86 -2.75 -1.92
C THR A 152 10.89 -1.80 -1.21
N LYS A 153 11.37 -1.01 -0.25
CA LYS A 153 10.55 0.01 0.44
C LYS A 153 9.97 1.03 -0.54
N ARG A 154 10.79 1.55 -1.47
CA ARG A 154 10.32 2.46 -2.53
C ARG A 154 9.27 1.81 -3.43
N PHE A 155 9.49 0.56 -3.82
CA PHE A 155 8.52 -0.20 -4.62
C PHE A 155 7.19 -0.36 -3.87
N CYS A 156 7.22 -0.71 -2.58
CA CYS A 156 6.03 -0.82 -1.75
C CYS A 156 5.26 0.51 -1.68
N VAL A 157 5.95 1.64 -1.48
CA VAL A 157 5.31 2.97 -1.47
C VAL A 157 4.64 3.28 -2.82
N VAL A 158 5.33 3.04 -3.94
CA VAL A 158 4.75 3.25 -5.27
C VAL A 158 3.55 2.33 -5.49
N ASN A 159 3.60 1.08 -5.03
CA ASN A 159 2.48 0.16 -5.15
C ASN A 159 1.27 0.57 -4.30
N THR A 160 1.50 1.08 -3.08
CA THR A 160 0.44 1.64 -2.25
C THR A 160 -0.18 2.87 -2.91
N ASN A 161 0.63 3.79 -3.45
CA ASN A 161 0.12 4.95 -4.19
C ASN A 161 -0.64 4.53 -5.46
N ASN A 162 -0.20 3.48 -6.15
CA ASN A 162 -0.91 2.97 -7.31
C ASN A 162 -2.27 2.38 -6.91
N LYS A 163 -2.33 1.66 -5.78
CA LYS A 163 -3.58 1.18 -5.21
C LYS A 163 -4.54 2.33 -4.89
N THR A 164 -4.08 3.40 -4.23
CA THR A 164 -4.95 4.55 -3.91
C THR A 164 -5.47 5.24 -5.17
N VAL A 165 -4.63 5.39 -6.20
CA VAL A 165 -5.06 5.95 -7.49
C VAL A 165 -6.10 5.04 -8.17
N ARG A 166 -5.94 3.72 -8.12
CA ARG A 166 -6.95 2.78 -8.65
C ARG A 166 -8.28 2.87 -7.91
N GLU A 167 -8.24 2.98 -6.58
CA GLU A 167 -9.44 3.15 -5.75
C GLU A 167 -10.14 4.48 -6.08
N GLU A 168 -9.38 5.54 -6.29
CA GLU A 168 -9.94 6.84 -6.69
C GLU A 168 -10.54 6.81 -8.10
N ILE A 169 -9.87 6.18 -9.08
CA ILE A 169 -10.44 5.97 -10.41
C ILE A 169 -11.75 5.18 -10.31
N HIS A 170 -11.80 4.13 -9.50
CA HIS A 170 -13.01 3.35 -9.30
C HIS A 170 -14.13 4.19 -8.68
N ARG A 171 -13.83 4.99 -7.64
CA ARG A 171 -14.79 5.92 -7.02
C ARG A 171 -15.36 6.89 -8.06
N LEU A 172 -14.50 7.53 -8.85
CA LEU A 172 -14.91 8.48 -9.89
C LEU A 172 -15.76 7.83 -10.99
N LEU A 173 -15.48 6.57 -11.35
CA LEU A 173 -16.29 5.83 -12.32
C LEU A 173 -17.70 5.52 -11.79
N VAL A 174 -17.82 5.18 -10.50
CA VAL A 174 -19.11 4.97 -9.84
C VAL A 174 -19.89 6.28 -9.79
N GLU A 175 -19.27 7.37 -9.35
CA GLU A 175 -19.91 8.70 -9.30
C GLU A 175 -20.37 9.16 -10.69
N ARG A 176 -19.57 8.94 -11.73
CA ARG A 176 -19.95 9.22 -13.13
C ARG A 176 -21.16 8.38 -13.56
N ASN A 177 -21.19 7.11 -13.18
CA ASN A 177 -22.32 6.23 -13.49
C ASN A 177 -23.60 6.72 -12.81
N ASP A 178 -23.53 7.06 -11.53
CA ASP A 178 -24.66 7.58 -10.76
C ASP A 178 -25.17 8.91 -11.33
N PHE A 179 -24.25 9.81 -11.70
CA PHE A 179 -24.58 11.04 -12.40
C PHE A 179 -25.30 10.77 -13.71
N ASN A 180 -24.80 9.84 -14.54
CA ASN A 180 -25.45 9.48 -15.81
C ASN A 180 -26.85 8.89 -15.61
N VAL A 181 -27.06 8.08 -14.58
CA VAL A 181 -28.38 7.54 -14.24
C VAL A 181 -29.33 8.67 -13.86
N GLN A 182 -28.89 9.60 -13.00
CA GLN A 182 -29.70 10.75 -12.61
C GLN A 182 -30.02 11.64 -13.82
N TRP A 183 -29.01 11.96 -14.62
CA TRP A 183 -29.13 12.75 -15.85
C TRP A 183 -30.15 12.15 -16.83
N ASN A 184 -30.07 10.84 -17.08
CA ASN A 184 -31.02 10.16 -17.96
C ASN A 184 -32.45 10.19 -17.37
N ARG A 185 -32.60 10.09 -16.05
CA ARG A 185 -33.91 10.25 -15.40
C ARG A 185 -34.46 11.67 -15.56
N THR A 186 -33.65 12.71 -15.41
CA THR A 186 -34.08 14.11 -15.62
C THR A 186 -34.43 14.36 -17.08
N ILE A 187 -33.65 13.86 -18.04
CA ILE A 187 -34.01 13.91 -19.46
C ILE A 187 -35.34 13.22 -19.70
N GLY A 188 -35.54 12.01 -19.15
CA GLY A 188 -36.81 11.29 -19.29
C GLY A 188 -38.01 12.06 -18.72
N LYS A 189 -37.84 12.77 -17.60
CA LYS A 189 -38.88 13.65 -17.05
C LYS A 189 -39.16 14.84 -17.97
N LEU A 190 -38.11 15.44 -18.54
CA LEU A 190 -38.25 16.57 -19.47
C LEU A 190 -38.98 16.17 -20.75
N VAL A 191 -38.67 15.00 -21.32
CA VAL A 191 -39.34 14.46 -22.51
C VAL A 191 -40.82 14.26 -22.24
N ARG A 192 -41.18 13.59 -21.14
CA ARG A 192 -42.60 13.42 -20.74
C ARG A 192 -43.31 14.76 -20.51
N GLY A 193 -42.62 15.73 -19.91
CA GLY A 193 -43.17 17.08 -19.75
C GLY A 193 -43.45 17.78 -21.07
N LYS A 194 -42.61 17.57 -22.09
CA LYS A 194 -42.85 18.08 -23.45
C LYS A 194 -44.00 17.38 -24.14
N GLU A 195 -44.13 16.07 -24.01
CA GLU A 195 -45.26 15.29 -24.52
C GLU A 195 -46.57 15.82 -23.93
N TYR A 196 -46.64 15.97 -22.60
CA TYR A 196 -47.80 16.52 -21.92
C TYR A 196 -48.15 17.95 -22.39
N LEU A 197 -47.14 18.80 -22.60
CA LEU A 197 -47.35 20.14 -23.13
C LEU A 197 -47.88 20.10 -24.58
N MET A 198 -47.40 19.17 -25.40
CA MET A 198 -47.87 18.97 -26.77
C MET A 198 -49.34 18.54 -26.78
N ASP A 199 -49.73 17.60 -25.91
CA ASP A 199 -51.12 17.17 -25.77
C ASP A 199 -52.04 18.33 -25.37
N ILE A 200 -51.62 19.16 -24.41
CA ILE A 200 -52.38 20.37 -24.03
C ILE A 200 -52.53 21.33 -25.21
N LEU A 201 -51.46 21.54 -25.98
CA LEU A 201 -51.52 22.41 -27.16
C LEU A 201 -52.45 21.85 -28.23
N GLU A 202 -52.49 20.54 -28.42
CA GLU A 202 -53.41 19.88 -29.35
C GLU A 202 -54.86 20.04 -28.89
N ILE A 203 -55.16 19.76 -27.61
CA ILE A 203 -56.49 19.96 -27.02
C ILE A 203 -56.93 21.42 -27.15
N ALA A 204 -56.03 22.37 -26.84
CA ALA A 204 -56.33 23.79 -26.96
C ALA A 204 -56.61 24.18 -28.42
N SER A 205 -55.80 23.68 -29.36
CA SER A 205 -55.98 23.94 -30.80
C SER A 205 -57.31 23.38 -31.31
N ALA A 206 -57.69 22.18 -30.89
CA ALA A 206 -58.99 21.58 -31.22
C ALA A 206 -60.15 22.41 -30.64
N ALA A 207 -60.05 22.82 -29.37
CA ALA A 207 -61.07 23.66 -28.74
C ALA A 207 -61.24 25.02 -29.43
N PHE A 208 -60.15 25.63 -29.92
CA PHE A 208 -60.23 26.85 -30.72
C PHE A 208 -60.90 26.60 -32.08
N ALA A 209 -60.59 25.50 -32.75
CA ALA A 209 -61.24 25.13 -34.01
C ALA A 209 -62.75 24.91 -33.83
N ASP A 210 -63.16 24.21 -32.76
CA ASP A 210 -64.57 23.97 -32.41
C ASP A 210 -65.29 25.29 -32.13
N ARG A 211 -64.67 26.19 -31.35
CA ARG A 211 -65.20 27.53 -31.09
C ARG A 211 -65.42 28.29 -32.39
N ASP A 212 -64.43 28.30 -33.28
CA ASP A 212 -64.51 29.02 -34.56
C ASP A 212 -65.59 28.44 -35.47
N GLU A 213 -65.81 27.12 -35.45
CA GLU A 213 -66.92 26.48 -36.15
C GLU A 213 -68.28 26.89 -35.55
N CYS A 214 -68.40 26.92 -34.22
CA CYS A 214 -69.61 27.36 -33.53
C CYS A 214 -69.94 28.82 -33.84
N CYS A 215 -68.94 29.70 -33.84
CA CYS A 215 -69.10 31.10 -34.22
C CYS A 215 -69.60 31.23 -35.66
N ARG A 216 -69.01 30.49 -36.62
CA ARG A 216 -69.47 30.46 -38.02
C ARG A 216 -70.92 29.96 -38.15
N LYS A 217 -71.30 28.90 -37.44
CA LYS A 217 -72.68 28.39 -37.41
C LYS A 217 -73.65 29.43 -36.83
N LEU A 218 -73.26 30.10 -35.75
CA LEU A 218 -74.07 31.15 -35.14
C LEU A 218 -74.29 32.34 -36.10
N GLU A 219 -73.26 32.76 -36.80
CA GLU A 219 -73.36 33.82 -37.82
C GLU A 219 -74.29 33.40 -38.96
N ALA A 220 -74.17 32.17 -39.47
CA ALA A 220 -75.07 31.63 -40.50
C ALA A 220 -76.53 31.61 -40.03
N LEU A 221 -76.79 31.21 -38.79
CA LEU A 221 -78.13 31.23 -38.19
C LEU A 221 -78.68 32.65 -38.06
N LYS A 222 -77.86 33.63 -37.66
CA LYS A 222 -78.25 35.05 -37.61
C LYS A 222 -78.69 35.55 -38.99
N TRP A 223 -77.90 35.27 -40.03
CA TRP A 223 -78.23 35.63 -41.41
C TRP A 223 -79.51 34.96 -41.90
N LYS A 224 -79.67 33.66 -41.62
CA LYS A 224 -80.89 32.92 -41.96
C LYS A 224 -82.12 33.49 -41.26
N GLY A 225 -82.02 33.82 -39.97
CA GLY A 225 -83.09 34.44 -39.20
C GLY A 225 -83.47 35.81 -39.75
N LEU A 226 -82.48 36.64 -40.11
CA LEU A 226 -82.71 37.96 -40.71
C LEU A 226 -83.38 37.84 -42.09
N PHE A 227 -82.94 36.90 -42.93
CA PHE A 227 -83.55 36.64 -44.23
C PHE A 227 -85.00 36.18 -44.09
N GLN A 228 -85.25 35.25 -43.17
CA GLN A 228 -86.59 34.75 -42.88
C GLN A 228 -87.51 35.87 -42.39
N LEU A 229 -87.05 36.71 -41.47
CA LEU A 229 -87.80 37.88 -41.00
C LEU A 229 -88.15 38.82 -42.16
N ASN A 230 -87.19 39.13 -43.03
CA ASN A 230 -87.43 40.00 -44.19
C ASN A 230 -88.44 39.39 -45.18
N ARG A 231 -88.38 38.06 -45.38
CA ARG A 231 -89.38 37.33 -46.17
C ARG A 231 -90.76 37.47 -45.54
N ASP A 232 -90.88 37.19 -44.24
CA ASP A 232 -92.16 37.22 -43.52
C ASP A 232 -92.77 38.63 -43.52
N ILE A 233 -91.94 39.68 -43.38
CA ILE A 233 -92.38 41.07 -43.54
C ILE A 233 -92.91 41.32 -44.96
N SER A 234 -92.23 40.82 -45.98
CA SER A 234 -92.64 41.00 -47.39
C SER A 234 -93.94 40.26 -47.69
N GLU A 235 -94.11 39.04 -47.17
CA GLU A 235 -95.35 38.26 -47.26
C GLU A 235 -96.50 38.96 -46.53
N MET A 236 -96.27 39.46 -45.32
CA MET A 236 -97.25 40.24 -44.56
C MET A 236 -97.68 41.51 -45.31
N GLN A 237 -96.73 42.26 -45.89
CA GLN A 237 -97.04 43.42 -46.71
C GLN A 237 -97.86 43.04 -47.96
N ALA A 238 -97.59 41.90 -48.58
CA ALA A 238 -98.38 41.40 -49.71
C ALA A 238 -99.81 41.02 -49.27
N PHE A 239 -99.97 40.34 -48.14
CA PHE A 239 -101.29 40.03 -47.57
C PHE A 239 -102.05 41.28 -47.16
N GLU A 240 -101.40 42.27 -46.55
CA GLU A 240 -102.02 43.57 -46.26
C GLU A 240 -102.44 44.28 -47.55
N GLY A 241 -101.63 44.20 -48.61
CA GLY A 241 -101.97 44.69 -49.94
C GLY A 241 -103.22 44.03 -50.52
N GLU A 242 -103.29 42.70 -50.48
CA GLU A 242 -104.44 41.92 -50.94
C GLU A 242 -105.68 42.17 -50.08
N LEU A 243 -105.54 42.22 -48.75
CA LEU A 243 -106.63 42.53 -47.83
C LEU A 243 -107.19 43.92 -48.11
N ASN A 244 -106.33 44.91 -48.33
CA ASN A 244 -106.74 46.26 -48.71
C ASN A 244 -107.45 46.28 -50.07
N HIS A 245 -107.00 45.46 -51.04
CA HIS A 245 -107.66 45.30 -52.33
C HIS A 245 -109.04 44.64 -52.17
N LEU A 246 -109.15 43.55 -51.40
CA LEU A 246 -110.40 42.86 -51.09
C LEU A 246 -111.35 43.75 -50.30
N ALA A 247 -110.88 44.53 -49.33
CA ALA A 247 -111.71 45.48 -48.60
C ALA A 247 -112.25 46.59 -49.52
N LYS A 248 -111.44 47.09 -50.46
CA LYS A 248 -111.90 48.02 -51.51
C LYS A 248 -112.90 47.36 -52.45
N LEU A 249 -112.69 46.09 -52.80
CA LEU A 249 -113.59 45.31 -53.64
C LEU A 249 -114.90 45.01 -52.92
N GLU A 250 -114.86 44.64 -51.65
CA GLU A 250 -116.02 44.44 -50.79
C GLU A 250 -116.80 45.73 -50.67
N GLU A 251 -116.14 46.86 -50.41
CA GLU A 251 -116.78 48.16 -50.39
C GLU A 251 -117.42 48.49 -51.74
N PHE A 252 -116.70 48.25 -52.85
CA PHE A 252 -117.23 48.40 -54.20
C PHE A 252 -118.43 47.47 -54.47
N LEU A 253 -118.39 46.22 -54.01
CA LEU A 253 -119.47 45.23 -54.12
C LEU A 253 -120.61 45.51 -53.15
N ARG A 254 -120.38 46.12 -52.00
CA ARG A 254 -121.40 46.59 -51.07
C ARG A 254 -122.17 47.75 -51.69
N VAL A 255 -121.43 48.66 -52.35
CA VAL A 255 -121.99 49.76 -53.14
C VAL A 255 -122.74 49.22 -54.37
N LYS A 256 -122.20 48.24 -55.09
CA LYS A 256 -122.82 47.65 -56.30
C LYS A 256 -123.94 46.63 -55.98
N GLY A 257 -123.83 45.96 -54.84
CA GLY A 257 -124.64 44.83 -54.36
C GLY A 257 -125.86 45.24 -53.54
N SER A 258 -126.18 46.54 -53.52
CA SER A 258 -127.49 47.03 -53.05
C SER A 258 -128.67 46.63 -53.95
N ARG A 259 -128.54 45.58 -54.77
CA ARG A 259 -129.65 44.71 -55.21
C ARG A 259 -129.14 43.44 -55.90
N ARG A 260 -129.74 42.32 -55.49
CA ARG A 260 -129.75 40.95 -56.07
C ARG A 260 -128.78 39.96 -55.41
N ILE A 261 -129.31 39.26 -54.41
CA ILE A 261 -128.91 37.92 -54.00
C ILE A 261 -129.62 36.94 -54.95
N CYS A 262 -128.85 36.05 -55.57
CA CYS A 262 -129.16 34.64 -55.85
C CYS A 262 -127.99 34.04 -56.66
N GLU A 263 -127.78 32.73 -56.57
CA GLU A 263 -126.75 31.88 -57.22
C GLU A 263 -125.55 31.45 -56.33
N ALA A 264 -125.75 31.25 -55.02
CA ALA A 264 -124.74 30.65 -54.14
C ALA A 264 -124.91 29.13 -53.90
N ASP A 265 -126.07 28.56 -54.19
CA ASP A 265 -126.42 27.22 -53.70
C ASP A 265 -125.95 26.07 -54.61
N GLU A 266 -125.49 26.33 -55.84
CA GLU A 266 -125.04 25.25 -56.76
C GLU A 266 -123.56 24.88 -56.59
N LYS A 267 -122.74 25.72 -55.92
CA LYS A 267 -121.32 25.44 -55.68
C LYS A 267 -121.05 24.57 -54.45
N GLU A 268 -122.02 24.45 -53.55
CA GLU A 268 -121.87 23.70 -52.29
C GLU A 268 -121.99 22.18 -52.51
N GLU A 269 -122.78 21.74 -53.49
CA GLU A 269 -122.99 20.32 -53.77
C GLU A 269 -121.78 19.66 -54.46
N ILE A 270 -121.00 20.43 -55.25
CA ILE A 270 -119.77 19.95 -55.91
C ILE A 270 -118.66 19.70 -54.87
N LYS A 271 -118.54 20.56 -53.84
CA LYS A 271 -117.54 20.40 -52.78
C LYS A 271 -117.74 19.15 -51.94
N ARG A 272 -119.00 18.75 -51.67
CA ARG A 272 -119.28 17.49 -50.96
C ARG A 272 -118.79 16.27 -51.74
N GLN A 273 -118.90 16.28 -53.06
CA GLN A 273 -118.47 15.15 -53.89
C GLN A 273 -116.94 15.02 -53.94
N GLU A 274 -116.21 16.14 -53.95
CA GLU A 274 -114.74 16.15 -53.86
C GLU A 274 -114.23 15.62 -52.50
N GLU A 275 -114.92 15.94 -51.40
CA GLU A 275 -114.58 15.44 -50.07
C GLU A 275 -114.78 13.92 -49.94
N VAL A 276 -115.88 13.40 -50.50
CA VAL A 276 -116.13 11.95 -50.54
C VAL A 276 -115.03 11.23 -51.32
N HIS A 277 -114.64 11.76 -52.48
CA HIS A 277 -113.58 11.14 -53.29
C HIS A 277 -112.21 11.18 -52.62
N ARG A 278 -111.90 12.22 -51.84
CA ARG A 278 -110.66 12.28 -51.04
C ARG A 278 -110.66 11.20 -49.95
N CYS A 279 -111.78 11.00 -49.26
CA CYS A 279 -111.89 9.94 -48.25
C CYS A 279 -111.73 8.53 -48.86
N GLU A 280 -112.26 8.28 -50.05
CA GLU A 280 -112.06 7.00 -50.75
C GLU A 280 -110.58 6.74 -51.08
N GLN A 281 -109.85 7.77 -51.53
CA GLN A 281 -108.41 7.65 -51.80
C GLN A 281 -107.59 7.41 -50.52
N GLU A 282 -107.99 7.99 -49.39
CA GLU A 282 -107.34 7.75 -48.10
C GLU A 282 -107.57 6.31 -47.60
N ILE A 283 -108.79 5.79 -47.75
CA ILE A 283 -109.12 4.40 -47.42
C ILE A 283 -108.27 3.45 -48.27
N ALA A 284 -108.21 3.66 -49.59
CA ALA A 284 -107.40 2.82 -50.48
C ALA A 284 -105.90 2.81 -50.11
N ARG A 285 -105.36 3.94 -49.64
CA ARG A 285 -103.98 3.99 -49.13
C ARG A 285 -103.80 3.21 -47.83
N HIS A 286 -104.77 3.28 -46.93
CA HIS A 286 -104.73 2.56 -45.65
C HIS A 286 -104.85 1.05 -45.87
N ASP A 287 -105.67 0.62 -46.82
CA ASP A 287 -105.79 -0.79 -47.21
C ASP A 287 -104.47 -1.32 -47.79
N ALA A 288 -103.81 -0.56 -48.68
CA ALA A 288 -102.50 -0.95 -49.22
C ALA A 288 -101.42 -1.07 -48.13
N LEU A 289 -101.40 -0.14 -47.15
CA LEU A 289 -100.48 -0.22 -46.01
C LEU A 289 -100.74 -1.43 -45.12
N LEU A 290 -102.01 -1.82 -44.94
CA LEU A 290 -102.35 -3.01 -44.16
C LEU A 290 -101.89 -4.29 -44.87
N GLU A 291 -102.02 -4.36 -46.20
CA GLU A 291 -101.49 -5.47 -47.01
C GLU A 291 -99.97 -5.59 -46.86
N GLU A 292 -99.22 -4.50 -46.96
CA GLU A 292 -97.77 -4.49 -46.74
C GLU A 292 -97.38 -4.98 -45.32
N ILE A 293 -98.15 -4.59 -44.30
CA ILE A 293 -97.94 -5.05 -42.91
C ILE A 293 -98.21 -6.55 -42.77
N PHE A 294 -99.24 -7.07 -43.43
CA PHE A 294 -99.54 -8.51 -43.43
C PHE A 294 -98.47 -9.33 -44.14
N GLU A 295 -97.96 -8.84 -45.28
CA GLU A 295 -96.84 -9.48 -46.01
C GLU A 295 -95.57 -9.51 -45.17
N TYR A 296 -95.21 -8.39 -44.51
CA TYR A 296 -94.03 -8.31 -43.65
C TYR A 296 -94.12 -9.25 -42.44
N ALA A 297 -95.28 -9.33 -41.82
CA ALA A 297 -95.49 -10.16 -40.64
C ALA A 297 -95.82 -11.64 -40.96
N GLY A 298 -96.06 -11.99 -42.22
CA GLY A 298 -96.35 -13.35 -42.69
C GLY A 298 -97.61 -13.96 -42.07
N SER A 299 -98.59 -13.15 -41.66
CA SER A 299 -99.81 -13.62 -40.99
C SER A 299 -101.05 -12.79 -41.36
N ASP A 300 -102.12 -13.44 -41.79
CA ASP A 300 -103.36 -12.77 -42.26
C ASP A 300 -104.29 -12.30 -41.12
N ARG A 301 -103.88 -12.47 -39.85
CA ARG A 301 -104.70 -12.11 -38.68
C ARG A 301 -104.02 -11.04 -37.84
N VAL A 302 -104.62 -9.85 -37.80
CA VAL A 302 -104.16 -8.69 -37.00
C VAL A 302 -103.86 -9.07 -35.54
N SER A 303 -104.71 -9.87 -34.91
CA SER A 303 -104.51 -10.32 -33.52
C SER A 303 -103.21 -11.11 -33.31
N THR A 304 -102.80 -11.90 -34.30
CA THR A 304 -101.59 -12.71 -34.24
C THR A 304 -100.35 -11.84 -34.36
N ILE A 305 -100.39 -10.83 -35.24
CA ILE A 305 -99.33 -9.84 -35.42
C ILE A 305 -99.12 -9.05 -34.14
N ILE A 306 -100.20 -8.50 -33.57
CA ILE A 306 -100.14 -7.74 -32.30
C ILE A 306 -99.52 -8.58 -31.18
N ASN A 307 -99.92 -9.86 -31.04
CA ASN A 307 -99.37 -10.74 -30.02
C ASN A 307 -97.88 -11.05 -30.25
N HIS A 308 -97.44 -11.25 -31.50
CA HIS A 308 -96.02 -11.46 -31.81
C HIS A 308 -95.19 -10.20 -31.53
N PHE A 309 -95.67 -9.02 -31.93
CA PHE A 309 -95.00 -7.75 -31.62
C PHE A 309 -94.91 -7.52 -30.13
N ASN A 310 -95.99 -7.73 -29.38
CA ASN A 310 -95.97 -7.58 -27.92
C ASN A 310 -95.00 -8.57 -27.26
N THR A 311 -94.95 -9.82 -27.74
CA THR A 311 -94.00 -10.82 -27.23
C THR A 311 -92.55 -10.42 -27.55
N ALA A 312 -92.28 -9.97 -28.77
CA ALA A 312 -90.96 -9.50 -29.18
C ALA A 312 -90.55 -8.23 -28.42
N GLU A 313 -91.48 -7.31 -28.18
CA GLU A 313 -91.26 -6.09 -27.39
C GLU A 313 -90.92 -6.42 -25.94
N ILE A 314 -91.65 -7.34 -25.30
CA ILE A 314 -91.35 -7.83 -23.95
C ILE A 314 -89.96 -8.47 -23.89
N GLN A 315 -89.59 -9.29 -24.89
CA GLN A 315 -88.27 -9.92 -24.95
C GLN A 315 -87.14 -8.90 -25.16
N ASN A 316 -87.35 -7.93 -26.06
CA ASN A 316 -86.41 -6.86 -26.32
C ASN A 316 -86.23 -5.98 -25.08
N PHE A 317 -87.33 -5.63 -24.40
CA PHE A 317 -87.29 -4.86 -23.17
C PHE A 317 -86.56 -5.62 -22.05
N SER A 318 -86.83 -6.91 -21.90
CA SER A 318 -86.13 -7.76 -20.92
C SER A 318 -84.63 -7.85 -21.22
N THR A 319 -84.26 -7.96 -22.49
CA THR A 319 -82.86 -7.97 -22.94
C THR A 319 -82.18 -6.63 -22.67
N PHE A 320 -82.88 -5.53 -22.89
CA PHE A 320 -82.39 -4.18 -22.61
C PHE A 320 -82.14 -3.98 -21.11
N VAL A 321 -83.07 -4.41 -20.24
CA VAL A 321 -82.90 -4.34 -18.79
C VAL A 321 -81.68 -5.15 -18.34
N LEU A 322 -81.53 -6.39 -18.82
CA LEU A 322 -80.35 -7.21 -18.53
C LEU A 322 -79.05 -6.52 -19.00
N LEU A 323 -79.05 -5.91 -20.19
CA LEU A 323 -77.90 -5.16 -20.68
C LEU A 323 -77.56 -3.97 -19.77
N CYS A 324 -78.57 -3.24 -19.29
CA CYS A 324 -78.37 -2.16 -18.33
C CYS A 324 -77.77 -2.65 -17.01
N GLU A 325 -78.26 -3.77 -16.47
CA GLU A 325 -77.72 -4.38 -15.25
C GLU A 325 -76.26 -4.79 -15.42
N VAL A 326 -75.93 -5.49 -16.52
CA VAL A 326 -74.54 -5.90 -16.83
C VAL A 326 -73.62 -4.68 -17.02
N LEU A 327 -74.10 -3.62 -17.66
CA LEU A 327 -73.34 -2.37 -17.79
C LEU A 327 -73.09 -1.71 -16.43
N GLN A 328 -74.08 -1.72 -15.55
CA GLN A 328 -73.95 -1.19 -14.20
C GLN A 328 -72.94 -2.00 -13.37
N GLU A 329 -73.01 -3.34 -13.40
CA GLU A 329 -72.02 -4.22 -12.77
C GLU A 329 -70.61 -3.97 -13.33
N SER A 330 -70.49 -3.79 -14.65
CA SER A 330 -69.23 -3.48 -15.31
C SER A 330 -68.63 -2.15 -14.83
N ILE A 331 -69.46 -1.13 -14.60
CA ILE A 331 -69.03 0.15 -14.03
C ILE A 331 -68.55 -0.04 -12.58
N ILE A 332 -69.28 -0.80 -11.77
CA ILE A 332 -68.91 -1.08 -10.38
C ILE A 332 -67.57 -1.83 -10.32
N MET A 333 -67.41 -2.90 -11.11
CA MET A 333 -66.17 -3.66 -11.17
C MET A 333 -64.98 -2.80 -11.61
N ARG A 334 -65.15 -1.89 -12.58
CA ARG A 334 -64.08 -0.94 -12.96
C ARG A 334 -63.67 -0.05 -11.80
N ARG A 335 -64.64 0.52 -11.07
CA ARG A 335 -64.36 1.36 -9.89
C ARG A 335 -63.64 0.59 -8.80
N ASP A 336 -64.06 -0.64 -8.50
CA ASP A 336 -63.42 -1.47 -7.48
C ASP A 336 -61.99 -1.87 -7.88
N LEU A 337 -61.77 -2.12 -9.17
CA LEU A 337 -60.44 -2.41 -9.72
C LEU A 337 -59.53 -1.19 -9.60
N GLU A 338 -60.01 0.01 -9.93
CA GLU A 338 -59.29 1.27 -9.74
C GLU A 338 -58.96 1.52 -8.27
N ALA A 339 -59.93 1.35 -7.37
CA ALA A 339 -59.72 1.49 -5.92
C ALA A 339 -58.69 0.47 -5.40
N THR A 340 -58.73 -0.77 -5.90
CA THR A 340 -57.75 -1.80 -5.52
C THR A 340 -56.36 -1.47 -6.06
N ARG A 341 -56.25 -0.97 -7.29
CA ARG A 341 -54.99 -0.50 -7.87
C ARG A 341 -54.39 0.63 -7.04
N GLN A 342 -55.20 1.63 -6.65
CA GLN A 342 -54.74 2.71 -5.78
C GLN A 342 -54.23 2.17 -4.44
N ARG A 343 -54.98 1.30 -3.76
CA ARG A 343 -54.52 0.67 -2.51
C ARG A 343 -53.20 -0.08 -2.66
N ILE A 344 -52.98 -0.76 -3.79
CA ILE A 344 -51.70 -1.44 -4.07
C ILE A 344 -50.57 -0.43 -4.22
N MET A 345 -50.80 0.71 -4.88
CA MET A 345 -49.79 1.76 -5.02
C MET A 345 -49.47 2.38 -3.66
N ASP A 346 -50.48 2.77 -2.88
CA ASP A 346 -50.30 3.32 -1.54
C ASP A 346 -49.51 2.35 -0.64
N GLN A 347 -49.83 1.05 -0.71
CA GLN A 347 -49.14 0.04 0.09
C GLN A 347 -47.67 -0.16 -0.37
N ARG A 348 -47.38 -0.01 -1.66
CA ARG A 348 -46.01 -0.04 -2.18
C ARG A 348 -45.20 1.14 -1.65
N ASP A 349 -45.77 2.35 -1.68
CA ASP A 349 -45.11 3.56 -1.19
C ASP A 349 -44.83 3.47 0.33
N ILE A 350 -45.79 2.95 1.11
CA ILE A 350 -45.59 2.69 2.54
C ILE A 350 -44.47 1.68 2.78
N ASN A 351 -44.42 0.60 1.99
CA ASN A 351 -43.39 -0.43 2.12
C ASN A 351 -42.01 0.08 1.73
N GLU A 352 -41.89 0.86 0.67
CA GLU A 352 -40.64 1.50 0.24
C GLU A 352 -40.15 2.48 1.32
N GLY A 353 -41.02 3.34 1.83
CA GLY A 353 -40.69 4.25 2.94
C GLY A 353 -40.34 3.51 4.25
N ARG A 354 -40.85 2.29 4.47
CA ARG A 354 -40.46 1.46 5.61
C ARG A 354 -39.09 0.82 5.39
N LEU A 355 -38.81 0.30 4.19
CA LEU A 355 -37.50 -0.24 3.82
C LEU A 355 -36.40 0.80 3.94
N GLU A 356 -36.65 2.04 3.50
CA GLU A 356 -35.71 3.13 3.68
C GLU A 356 -35.42 3.44 5.15
N ARG A 357 -36.46 3.47 6.00
CA ARG A 357 -36.29 3.69 7.45
C ARG A 357 -35.50 2.57 8.11
N GLU A 358 -35.81 1.32 7.77
CA GLU A 358 -35.06 0.15 8.25
C GLU A 358 -33.60 0.18 7.75
N GLY A 359 -33.37 0.59 6.50
CA GLY A 359 -32.05 0.79 5.91
C GLY A 359 -31.23 1.86 6.65
N ARG A 360 -31.81 3.05 6.89
CA ARG A 360 -31.18 4.13 7.67
C ARG A 360 -30.83 3.67 9.08
N ARG A 361 -31.77 3.01 9.76
CA ARG A 361 -31.55 2.46 11.11
C ARG A 361 -30.44 1.41 11.13
N LEU A 362 -30.35 0.55 10.11
CA LEU A 362 -29.26 -0.41 9.97
C LEU A 362 -27.91 0.27 9.74
N THR A 363 -27.85 1.33 8.95
CA THR A 363 -26.60 2.09 8.74
C THR A 363 -26.15 2.79 10.02
N GLU A 364 -27.07 3.39 10.78
CA GLU A 364 -26.78 3.99 12.10
C GLU A 364 -26.30 2.94 13.10
N LEU A 365 -26.96 1.77 13.15
CA LEU A 365 -26.54 0.65 14.01
C LEU A 365 -25.15 0.11 13.61
N ARG A 366 -24.83 0.05 12.32
CA ARG A 366 -23.50 -0.37 11.85
C ARG A 366 -22.43 0.64 12.23
N SER A 367 -22.68 1.92 12.02
CA SER A 367 -21.76 3.01 12.40
C SER A 367 -21.50 3.02 13.91
N THR A 368 -22.54 2.96 14.74
CA THR A 368 -22.40 2.89 16.20
C THR A 368 -21.65 1.63 16.65
N LEU A 369 -21.87 0.48 16.01
CA LEU A 369 -21.11 -0.75 16.29
C LEU A 369 -19.63 -0.61 15.91
N GLU A 370 -19.31 0.02 14.78
CA GLU A 370 -17.93 0.30 14.36
C GLU A 370 -17.23 1.24 15.34
N GLU A 371 -17.89 2.32 15.77
CA GLU A 371 -17.40 3.23 16.79
C GLU A 371 -17.11 2.52 18.12
N GLN A 372 -18.04 1.66 18.56
CA GLN A 372 -17.85 0.87 19.78
C GLN A 372 -16.70 -0.13 19.65
N ARG A 373 -16.55 -0.79 18.49
CA ARG A 373 -15.43 -1.69 18.21
C ARG A 373 -14.09 -0.95 18.26
N LEU A 374 -14.01 0.21 17.61
CA LEU A 374 -12.82 1.05 17.60
C LEU A 374 -12.47 1.54 19.01
N ARG A 375 -13.49 1.96 19.78
CA ARG A 375 -13.31 2.37 21.19
C ARG A 375 -12.81 1.22 22.05
N THR A 376 -13.34 0.02 21.87
CA THR A 376 -12.92 -1.18 22.60
C THR A 376 -11.50 -1.57 22.24
N GLN A 377 -11.13 -1.53 20.95
CA GLN A 377 -9.76 -1.78 20.50
C GLN A 377 -8.77 -0.78 21.11
N ARG A 378 -9.08 0.53 21.09
CA ARG A 378 -8.23 1.53 21.75
C ARG A 378 -8.06 1.28 23.25
N LEU A 379 -9.14 0.89 23.94
CA LEU A 379 -9.06 0.57 25.37
C LEU A 379 -8.22 -0.69 25.63
N LEU A 380 -8.32 -1.70 24.78
CA LEU A 380 -7.46 -2.90 24.86
C LEU A 380 -5.99 -2.56 24.60
N GLU A 381 -5.69 -1.73 23.61
CA GLU A 381 -4.32 -1.25 23.34
C GLU A 381 -3.75 -0.46 24.52
N LEU A 382 -4.55 0.45 25.10
CA LEU A 382 -4.16 1.18 26.30
C LEU A 382 -3.91 0.26 27.49
N ASN A 383 -4.77 -0.75 27.69
CA ASN A 383 -4.58 -1.72 28.76
C ASN A 383 -3.32 -2.57 28.54
N ASN A 384 -3.09 -3.06 27.32
CA ASN A 384 -1.88 -3.81 26.97
C ASN A 384 -0.62 -2.96 27.18
N ASN A 385 -0.66 -1.68 26.81
CA ASN A 385 0.43 -0.75 27.07
C ASN A 385 0.66 -0.53 28.57
N ALA A 386 -0.41 -0.37 29.35
CA ALA A 386 -0.32 -0.25 30.80
C ALA A 386 0.26 -1.52 31.44
N GLU A 387 -0.16 -2.71 31.00
CA GLU A 387 0.40 -3.99 31.44
C GLU A 387 1.89 -4.11 31.08
N ALA A 388 2.28 -3.72 29.86
CA ALA A 388 3.68 -3.71 29.44
C ALA A 388 4.53 -2.74 30.30
N VAL A 389 4.01 -1.56 30.64
CA VAL A 389 4.67 -0.61 31.55
C VAL A 389 4.79 -1.20 32.95
N ILE A 390 3.73 -1.81 33.48
CA ILE A 390 3.75 -2.48 34.78
C ILE A 390 4.83 -3.57 34.78
N LEU A 391 4.90 -4.43 33.76
CA LEU A 391 5.93 -5.47 33.66
C LEU A 391 7.35 -4.88 33.63
N LYS A 392 7.58 -3.77 32.91
CA LYS A 392 8.88 -3.07 32.91
C LYS A 392 9.24 -2.54 34.29
N VAL A 393 8.27 -1.93 34.99
CA VAL A 393 8.47 -1.41 36.35
C VAL A 393 8.76 -2.54 37.33
N LEU A 394 8.01 -3.65 37.28
CA LEU A 394 8.24 -4.83 38.11
C LEU A 394 9.65 -5.40 37.91
N LYS A 395 10.08 -5.50 36.65
CA LYS A 395 11.43 -5.96 36.29
C LYS A 395 12.52 -4.99 36.79
N GLY A 396 12.30 -3.68 36.64
CA GLY A 396 13.23 -2.67 37.17
C GLY A 396 13.34 -2.71 38.70
N ILE A 397 12.24 -2.99 39.41
CA ILE A 397 12.27 -3.20 40.86
C ILE A 397 13.04 -4.47 41.21
N ASP A 398 12.83 -5.57 40.48
CA ASP A 398 13.59 -6.82 40.68
C ASP A 398 15.10 -6.62 40.45
N ASP A 399 15.48 -5.85 39.41
CA ASP A 399 16.86 -5.50 39.12
C ASP A 399 17.48 -4.62 40.23
N LEU A 400 16.73 -3.66 40.79
CA LEU A 400 17.17 -2.83 41.91
C LEU A 400 17.35 -3.64 43.20
N VAL A 401 16.44 -4.58 43.49
CA VAL A 401 16.55 -5.49 44.64
C VAL A 401 17.82 -6.35 44.53
N ARG A 402 18.14 -6.84 43.32
CA ARG A 402 19.38 -7.58 43.07
C ARG A 402 20.62 -6.70 43.21
N LEU A 403 20.58 -5.46 42.69
CA LEU A 403 21.71 -4.52 42.74
C LEU A 403 22.04 -4.10 44.17
N ALA A 404 21.02 -3.82 44.99
CA ALA A 404 21.17 -3.43 46.39
C ALA A 404 21.50 -4.61 47.33
N ARG A 405 21.53 -5.85 46.83
CA ARG A 405 21.77 -7.10 47.60
C ARG A 405 20.88 -7.22 48.83
N CYS A 406 19.59 -6.89 48.70
CA CYS A 406 18.67 -6.95 49.84
C CYS A 406 18.49 -8.38 50.37
N ASP A 407 18.53 -8.56 51.70
CA ASP A 407 18.26 -9.84 52.33
C ASP A 407 16.77 -10.20 52.21
N CYS A 408 16.47 -11.07 51.23
CA CYS A 408 15.09 -11.52 50.93
C CYS A 408 14.67 -12.75 51.76
N THR A 409 15.48 -13.19 52.71
CA THR A 409 15.22 -14.33 53.62
C THR A 409 13.92 -14.18 54.43
N PRO A 410 13.53 -13.01 54.99
CA PRO A 410 12.23 -12.84 55.64
C PRO A 410 11.04 -12.82 54.67
N LEU A 411 11.27 -12.54 53.37
CA LEU A 411 10.23 -12.60 52.35
C LEU A 411 9.97 -14.04 51.88
N LEU A 412 11.01 -14.89 51.84
CA LEU A 412 10.92 -16.28 51.42
C LEU A 412 10.01 -17.13 52.34
N SER A 413 9.99 -16.85 53.65
CA SER A 413 9.08 -17.55 54.58
C SER A 413 7.61 -17.15 54.41
N LEU A 414 7.35 -15.97 53.82
CA LEU A 414 6.02 -15.36 53.71
C LEU A 414 5.42 -15.42 52.29
N LEU A 415 6.25 -15.55 51.26
CA LEU A 415 5.88 -15.61 49.84
C LEU A 415 6.08 -17.01 49.21
N GLY A 416 6.68 -17.96 49.94
CA GLY A 416 6.90 -19.32 49.46
C GLY A 416 7.79 -19.39 48.23
N ASN A 417 7.43 -20.20 47.23
CA ASN A 417 8.21 -20.43 46.01
C ASN A 417 8.28 -19.23 45.04
N HIS A 418 7.58 -18.12 45.33
CA HIS A 418 7.58 -16.94 44.45
C HIS A 418 8.77 -16.03 44.75
N LYS A 419 9.91 -16.34 44.15
CA LYS A 419 11.15 -15.55 44.23
C LYS A 419 11.15 -14.27 43.39
N GLU A 420 10.16 -14.10 42.51
CA GLU A 420 10.08 -12.98 41.56
C GLU A 420 9.11 -11.88 42.02
N VAL A 421 9.39 -10.63 41.61
CA VAL A 421 8.52 -9.48 41.87
C VAL A 421 7.30 -9.52 40.95
N THR A 422 6.12 -9.72 41.54
CA THR A 422 4.80 -9.77 40.89
C THR A 422 3.91 -8.62 41.39
N LYS A 423 2.88 -8.24 40.63
CA LYS A 423 1.95 -7.13 40.95
C LYS A 423 1.43 -7.14 42.39
N TRP A 424 1.26 -8.32 42.99
CA TRP A 424 0.71 -8.50 44.33
C TRP A 424 1.75 -8.41 45.45
N ASN A 425 3.03 -8.65 45.16
CA ASN A 425 4.10 -8.69 46.15
C ASN A 425 5.05 -7.47 46.12
N VAL A 426 4.94 -6.60 45.10
CA VAL A 426 5.77 -5.39 44.89
C VAL A 426 5.91 -4.54 46.14
N SER A 427 4.81 -4.32 46.85
CA SER A 427 4.78 -3.44 48.03
C SER A 427 5.66 -3.96 49.16
N LYS A 428 5.86 -5.27 49.25
CA LYS A 428 6.73 -5.90 50.26
C LYS A 428 8.19 -5.80 49.84
N PHE A 429 8.51 -6.00 48.56
CA PHE A 429 9.86 -5.82 48.01
C PHE A 429 10.33 -4.37 48.10
N LEU A 430 9.46 -3.40 47.78
CA LEU A 430 9.78 -1.97 47.90
C LEU A 430 10.09 -1.54 49.34
N LYS A 431 9.39 -2.07 50.35
CA LYS A 431 9.68 -1.74 51.76
C LYS A 431 11.05 -2.23 52.22
N ILE A 432 11.48 -3.39 51.73
CA ILE A 432 12.79 -3.94 52.04
C ILE A 432 13.89 -3.21 51.27
N LEU A 433 13.66 -2.92 49.99
CA LEU A 433 14.52 -2.05 49.21
C LEU A 433 14.68 -0.68 49.88
N GLU A 434 13.59 -0.08 50.37
CA GLU A 434 13.61 1.21 51.06
C GLU A 434 14.42 1.15 52.36
N ALA A 435 14.29 0.09 53.17
CA ALA A 435 15.07 -0.07 54.39
C ALA A 435 16.57 -0.22 54.11
N GLU A 436 16.93 -1.02 53.10
CA GLU A 436 18.33 -1.22 52.72
C GLU A 436 18.95 -0.01 52.03
N VAL A 437 18.20 0.69 51.17
CA VAL A 437 18.65 1.95 50.56
C VAL A 437 18.81 3.02 51.63
N LYS A 438 17.91 3.10 52.63
CA LYS A 438 18.10 4.00 53.79
C LYS A 438 19.35 3.64 54.59
N SER A 439 19.60 2.36 54.86
CA SER A 439 20.83 1.88 55.50
C SER A 439 22.08 2.25 54.69
N LEU A 440 22.07 2.03 53.37
CA LEU A 440 23.16 2.42 52.47
C LEU A 440 23.37 3.93 52.43
N ILE A 441 22.31 4.73 52.45
CA ILE A 441 22.37 6.20 52.53
C ILE A 441 22.91 6.63 53.90
N GLU A 442 22.49 6.00 55.00
CA GLU A 442 23.00 6.25 56.35
C GLU A 442 24.50 5.92 56.48
N VAL A 443 24.96 4.89 55.78
CA VAL A 443 26.38 4.50 55.67
C VAL A 443 27.16 5.46 54.77
N ALA A 444 26.59 5.88 53.63
CA ALA A 444 27.26 6.77 52.66
C ALA A 444 27.30 8.25 53.12
N TYR A 445 26.31 8.71 53.89
CA TYR A 445 26.19 10.09 54.37
C TYR A 445 26.46 10.27 55.87
N GLY A 446 26.90 9.22 56.57
CA GLY A 446 27.49 9.29 57.91
C GLY A 446 26.64 10.02 58.96
N ALA A 447 25.67 9.33 59.56
CA ALA A 447 24.97 9.84 60.75
C ALA A 447 25.07 8.87 61.95
N VAL A 448 25.82 9.36 62.94
CA VAL A 448 25.90 9.01 64.36
C VAL A 448 24.68 8.27 64.92
N LYS A 449 24.92 7.07 65.48
CA LYS A 449 23.99 6.34 66.37
C LYS A 449 23.66 7.16 67.63
N PRO A 450 22.39 7.31 68.04
CA PRO A 450 22.04 7.52 69.44
C PRO A 450 21.91 6.17 70.18
N PRO A 451 22.22 6.11 71.49
CA PRO A 451 22.21 4.89 72.30
C PRO A 451 20.80 4.41 72.70
N ALA A 452 20.76 3.15 73.13
CA ALA A 452 19.59 2.29 73.39
C ALA A 452 18.85 2.60 74.73
N PRO A 453 17.66 1.98 74.98
CA PRO A 453 16.53 2.55 75.73
C PRO A 453 16.46 2.18 77.23
N THR A 454 15.67 2.94 78.00
CA THR A 454 15.07 2.51 79.28
C THR A 454 13.58 2.86 79.36
N PRO A 455 12.77 2.14 80.18
CA PRO A 455 11.39 1.81 79.82
C PRO A 455 10.31 2.53 80.65
N LYS A 456 9.11 2.58 80.04
CA LYS A 456 7.77 2.82 80.62
C LYS A 456 7.34 4.27 80.90
N GLY A 457 6.37 4.72 80.10
CA GLY A 457 5.17 5.36 80.67
C GLY A 457 4.72 6.67 80.03
N ARG A 458 3.68 6.56 79.19
CA ARG A 458 2.72 7.58 78.74
C ARG A 458 3.12 8.53 77.60
N LYS A 459 2.25 8.48 76.59
CA LYS A 459 2.23 9.21 75.33
C LYS A 459 2.20 10.73 75.56
N ALA A 460 3.22 11.41 75.05
CA ALA A 460 3.14 12.80 74.60
C ALA A 460 3.46 12.81 73.09
N PRO A 461 2.86 13.71 72.28
CA PRO A 461 3.14 13.77 70.84
C PRO A 461 4.61 14.16 70.61
N PRO A 462 5.31 13.54 69.64
CA PRO A 462 6.73 13.80 69.42
C PRO A 462 6.94 15.20 68.82
N ALA A 463 7.86 15.93 69.44
CA ALA A 463 8.43 17.16 68.89
C ALA A 463 9.09 16.87 67.53
N ALA A 464 8.79 17.72 66.54
CA ALA A 464 9.31 17.60 65.19
C ALA A 464 10.84 17.75 65.16
N VAL A 465 11.51 16.71 64.66
CA VAL A 465 12.91 16.75 64.25
C VAL A 465 12.99 17.59 62.97
N LYS A 466 13.68 18.73 63.03
CA LYS A 466 13.99 19.54 61.85
C LYS A 466 15.03 18.81 61.00
N LEU A 467 14.57 18.21 59.91
CA LEU A 467 15.44 17.84 58.78
C LEU A 467 15.57 19.05 57.85
N VAL A 468 16.73 19.09 57.21
CA VAL A 468 17.29 20.15 56.36
C VAL A 468 16.29 20.67 55.33
N ALA A 469 16.31 21.99 55.14
CA ALA A 469 15.42 22.76 54.28
C ALA A 469 15.24 22.16 52.88
N ASP A 470 13.99 21.86 52.53
CA ASP A 470 13.58 21.60 51.16
C ASP A 470 13.91 22.83 50.29
N PRO A 471 14.48 22.66 49.08
CA PRO A 471 14.71 23.78 48.17
C PRO A 471 13.38 24.42 47.82
N TYR A 472 13.34 25.76 47.91
CA TYR A 472 12.18 26.57 47.51
C TYR A 472 11.81 26.26 46.05
N VAL A 473 10.68 25.58 45.86
CA VAL A 473 10.06 25.38 44.54
C VAL A 473 8.91 26.38 44.42
N GLU A 474 9.04 27.33 43.50
CA GLU A 474 7.91 28.18 43.09
C GLU A 474 6.78 27.28 42.58
N GLN A 475 5.62 27.34 43.25
CA GLN A 475 4.40 26.76 42.71
C GLN A 475 3.97 27.57 41.49
N LEU A 476 4.35 27.12 40.30
CA LEU A 476 3.79 27.59 39.04
C LEU A 476 2.27 27.34 39.07
N ARG A 477 1.51 28.42 39.28
CA ARG A 477 0.07 28.39 39.06
C ARG A 477 -0.15 28.12 37.57
N PRO A 478 -0.98 27.12 37.19
CA PRO A 478 -1.34 26.96 35.79
C PRO A 478 -1.99 28.25 35.29
N ASN A 479 -1.46 28.82 34.21
CA ASN A 479 -2.11 29.92 33.51
C ASN A 479 -3.53 29.47 33.15
N ARG A 480 -4.53 30.33 33.41
CA ARG A 480 -5.91 30.04 33.02
C ARG A 480 -5.93 29.77 31.50
N ILE A 481 -6.66 28.74 31.07
CA ILE A 481 -6.75 28.32 29.66
C ILE A 481 -7.12 29.50 28.74
N GLU A 482 -7.90 30.46 29.26
CA GLU A 482 -8.29 31.72 28.62
C GLU A 482 -7.11 32.61 28.18
N GLN A 483 -5.92 32.44 28.76
CA GLN A 483 -4.70 33.20 28.43
C GLN A 483 -3.72 32.44 27.51
N LEU A 484 -3.90 31.12 27.34
CA LEU A 484 -3.02 30.29 26.51
C LEU A 484 -3.53 30.12 25.07
N VAL A 485 -4.83 30.35 24.85
CA VAL A 485 -5.44 30.26 23.52
C VAL A 485 -6.39 31.44 23.36
N PRO A 486 -6.11 32.43 22.50
CA PRO A 486 -7.14 33.39 22.12
C PRO A 486 -8.31 32.57 21.54
N TYR A 487 -9.51 32.75 22.09
CA TYR A 487 -10.71 32.07 21.62
C TYR A 487 -10.95 32.45 20.16
N GLN A 488 -10.45 31.62 19.25
CA GLN A 488 -10.68 31.75 17.82
C GLN A 488 -11.81 30.76 17.52
N PRO A 489 -13.06 31.25 17.34
CA PRO A 489 -14.18 30.37 17.07
C PRO A 489 -13.86 29.56 15.81
N CYS A 490 -14.18 28.26 15.83
CA CYS A 490 -13.87 27.41 14.68
C CYS A 490 -14.64 27.93 13.44
N ALA A 491 -14.04 27.77 12.26
CA ALA A 491 -14.62 28.28 11.01
C ALA A 491 -16.06 27.83 10.81
N TYR A 492 -16.38 26.60 11.21
CA TYR A 492 -17.74 26.04 11.15
C TYR A 492 -18.73 26.76 12.08
N CYS A 493 -18.33 27.11 13.30
CA CYS A 493 -19.18 27.85 14.23
C CYS A 493 -19.41 29.30 13.79
N VAL A 494 -18.44 29.89 13.07
CA VAL A 494 -18.60 31.22 12.47
C VAL A 494 -19.52 31.16 11.26
N GLU A 495 -19.36 30.16 10.39
CA GLU A 495 -20.22 29.95 9.22
C GLU A 495 -21.65 29.64 9.62
N ASP A 496 -21.88 28.74 10.60
CA ASP A 496 -23.21 28.41 11.09
C ASP A 496 -23.90 29.61 11.76
N TYR A 497 -23.13 30.46 12.46
CA TYR A 497 -23.64 31.71 13.00
C TYR A 497 -24.02 32.73 11.92
N ILE A 498 -23.18 32.90 10.88
CA ILE A 498 -23.44 33.81 9.76
C ILE A 498 -24.65 33.35 8.96
N MET A 499 -24.77 32.05 8.69
CA MET A 499 -25.87 31.48 7.91
C MET A 499 -27.22 31.55 8.64
N ASN A 500 -27.20 31.53 9.98
CA ASN A 500 -28.40 31.65 10.81
C ASN A 500 -28.75 33.10 11.18
N LEU A 501 -28.02 34.11 10.68
CA LEU A 501 -28.41 35.52 10.81
C LEU A 501 -29.55 35.84 9.81
N VAL A 502 -30.78 35.63 10.25
CA VAL A 502 -31.95 36.18 9.55
C VAL A 502 -32.04 37.67 9.87
N PHE A 503 -31.67 38.52 8.91
CA PHE A 503 -31.81 39.97 9.04
C PHE A 503 -33.28 40.35 8.86
N GLU A 504 -33.95 40.77 9.95
CA GLU A 504 -35.35 41.27 9.92
C GLU A 504 -35.48 42.67 9.27
N THR A 505 -34.37 43.29 8.85
CA THR A 505 -34.37 44.58 8.16
C THR A 505 -33.60 44.49 6.84
N PRO A 506 -34.12 45.02 5.72
CA PRO A 506 -33.44 44.98 4.42
C PRO A 506 -32.08 45.68 4.53
N ALA A 507 -31.03 44.97 4.13
CA ALA A 507 -29.66 45.47 4.15
C ALA A 507 -29.52 46.66 3.19
N VAL A 508 -28.99 47.78 3.69
CA VAL A 508 -28.61 48.94 2.87
C VAL A 508 -27.44 48.54 1.96
N PRO A 509 -27.43 48.93 0.68
CA PRO A 509 -26.33 48.62 -0.24
C PRO A 509 -24.98 49.08 0.32
N ALA A 510 -23.93 48.30 0.09
CA ALA A 510 -22.59 48.62 0.55
C ALA A 510 -22.04 49.86 -0.19
N ASP A 511 -21.51 50.83 0.57
CA ASP A 511 -20.82 52.00 0.03
C ASP A 511 -19.47 51.62 -0.59
N ASP A 512 -19.02 52.38 -1.58
CA ASP A 512 -17.79 52.10 -2.36
C ASP A 512 -16.53 52.00 -1.46
N ASP A 513 -16.49 52.78 -0.38
CA ASP A 513 -15.43 52.74 0.64
C ASP A 513 -15.37 51.40 1.40
N TYR A 514 -16.51 50.73 1.61
CA TYR A 514 -16.56 49.42 2.27
C TYR A 514 -16.04 48.32 1.35
N VAL A 515 -16.36 48.41 0.06
CA VAL A 515 -15.86 47.48 -0.95
C VAL A 515 -14.35 47.64 -1.10
N GLN A 516 -13.84 48.87 -1.19
CA GLN A 516 -12.40 49.13 -1.28
C GLN A 516 -11.62 48.66 -0.04
N GLY A 517 -12.21 48.75 1.16
CA GLY A 517 -11.60 48.26 2.40
C GLY A 517 -11.43 46.73 2.49
N ILE A 518 -12.23 45.95 1.75
CA ILE A 518 -12.10 44.48 1.69
C ILE A 518 -10.95 44.05 0.77
N PHE A 519 -10.63 44.86 -0.25
CA PHE A 519 -9.66 44.49 -1.29
C PHE A 519 -8.22 44.98 -1.04
N HIS A 520 -7.97 45.82 -0.03
CA HIS A 520 -6.60 46.21 0.35
C HIS A 520 -5.95 45.21 1.33
N LEU A 521 -5.35 44.16 0.77
CA LEU A 521 -4.42 43.25 1.47
C LEU A 521 -3.01 43.85 1.47
N GLU A 522 -2.73 44.76 2.39
CA GLU A 522 -1.37 45.18 2.69
C GLU A 522 -1.03 44.77 4.13
N ASP A 523 -0.58 43.52 4.28
CA ASP A 523 0.50 43.20 5.23
C ASP A 523 1.01 41.77 4.99
N ILE A 524 2.26 41.71 4.53
CA ILE A 524 2.98 40.46 4.26
C ILE A 524 3.48 39.90 5.60
N ASN A 525 2.88 38.80 6.07
CA ASN A 525 3.50 37.96 7.11
C ASN A 525 4.01 36.66 6.47
N THR A 526 5.23 36.74 5.92
CA THR A 526 5.89 35.79 4.99
C THR A 526 6.35 34.45 5.57
N LYS A 527 5.67 33.89 6.58
CA LYS A 527 6.11 32.61 7.16
C LYS A 527 5.10 31.47 7.18
N PHE A 528 3.79 31.74 7.05
CA PHE A 528 2.78 30.68 7.17
C PHE A 528 1.64 30.69 6.15
N GLY A 529 1.60 31.65 5.20
CA GLY A 529 0.61 31.62 4.11
C GLY A 529 -0.85 31.65 4.57
N ILE A 530 -1.14 32.21 5.76
CA ILE A 530 -2.49 32.38 6.28
C ILE A 530 -2.90 33.84 6.06
N TYR A 531 -3.93 34.05 5.25
CA TYR A 531 -4.56 35.36 5.07
C TYR A 531 -5.55 35.58 6.22
N THR A 532 -5.43 36.67 6.96
CA THR A 532 -6.41 37.04 7.99
C THR A 532 -7.25 38.21 7.50
N LEU A 533 -8.57 38.02 7.47
CA LEU A 533 -9.54 39.09 7.24
C LEU A 533 -9.64 39.94 8.51
N THR A 534 -9.04 41.12 8.51
CA THR A 534 -9.27 42.13 9.55
C THR A 534 -10.52 42.93 9.18
N ILE A 535 -11.65 42.59 9.81
CA ILE A 535 -12.88 43.38 9.67
C ILE A 535 -12.63 44.77 10.30
N PRO A 536 -12.89 45.88 9.59
CA PRO A 536 -12.71 47.22 10.13
C PRO A 536 -13.54 47.40 11.41
N THR A 537 -12.91 47.91 12.46
CA THR A 537 -13.45 48.07 13.82
C THR A 537 -14.67 48.99 13.95
N LYS A 538 -15.17 49.57 12.85
CA LYS A 538 -16.26 50.56 12.85
C LYS A 538 -17.68 49.98 12.95
N ARG A 539 -17.87 48.65 12.95
CA ARG A 539 -19.19 48.01 13.17
C ARG A 539 -19.12 46.77 14.06
N HIS A 540 -18.31 46.80 15.12
CA HIS A 540 -18.32 45.73 16.11
C HIS A 540 -19.52 45.90 17.06
N PRO A 541 -20.47 44.95 17.15
CA PRO A 541 -21.70 45.11 17.93
C PRO A 541 -21.50 45.05 19.46
N TYR A 542 -20.28 44.78 19.94
CA TYR A 542 -19.94 44.67 21.37
C TYR A 542 -19.07 45.80 21.92
N ARG A 543 -19.34 47.05 21.52
CA ARG A 543 -18.96 48.20 22.36
C ARG A 543 -20.20 49.01 22.67
N GLY A 544 -20.86 48.65 23.77
CA GLY A 544 -21.81 49.53 24.43
C GLY A 544 -21.19 50.91 24.61
N THR A 545 -22.02 51.92 24.46
CA THR A 545 -21.70 53.34 24.65
C THR A 545 -20.86 53.51 25.92
N LYS A 546 -19.66 54.08 25.77
CA LYS A 546 -18.97 54.71 26.90
C LYS A 546 -19.93 55.77 27.42
N LYS A 547 -20.47 55.56 28.62
CA LYS A 547 -21.03 56.64 29.43
C LYS A 547 -19.85 57.41 30.04
N ASP A 548 -19.91 58.72 29.95
CA ASP A 548 -19.13 59.64 30.77
C ASP A 548 -19.34 59.38 32.27
#